data_AF-A0A8J3DDW1-F1
#
_entry.id   AF-A0A8J3DDW1-F1
#
_cell.length_a   1.000
_cell.length_b   1.000
_cell.length_c   1.000
_cell.angle_alpha   90.00
_cell.angle_beta   90.00
_cell.angle_gamma   90.00
#
_symmetry.space_group_name_H-M   'P 1'
#
loop_
_entity.id
_entity.type
_entity.pdbx_description
1 polymer ?
#
loop_
_entity_poly.entity_id
_entity_poly.type
_entity_poly.pdbx_seq_one_letter_code
_entity_poly.pdbx_strand_id
1 'polypeptide(L)'
;MINQVTKGVDDDIEFKGFKGRYFYQLAGAVLGLLMLIFLLYATGVSSILLLVFAGIALLCAYAYIKFQMDRNGKYGHIHSQHDAPTNIIINAPFYKLIPKGRK
;
A
#
# COMPACT_ATOMS: atom_id res chain seq x y z
N MET A 1 -21.28 -18.22 -18.52
CA MET A 1 -22.27 -17.42 -17.76
C MET A 1 -21.58 -16.90 -16.52
N ILE A 2 -21.38 -15.58 -16.40
CA ILE A 2 -20.82 -14.94 -15.21
C ILE A 2 -22.04 -14.46 -14.40
N ASN A 3 -22.36 -15.12 -13.29
CA ASN A 3 -23.66 -14.93 -12.60
C ASN A 3 -23.64 -13.83 -11.54
N GLN A 4 -22.47 -13.29 -11.18
CA GLN A 4 -22.34 -12.28 -10.14
C GLN A 4 -21.04 -11.49 -10.31
N VAL A 5 -21.17 -10.17 -10.41
CA VAL A 5 -20.06 -9.23 -10.35
C VAL A 5 -20.16 -8.54 -9.00
N THR A 6 -19.32 -8.94 -8.05
CA THR A 6 -19.26 -8.31 -6.74
C THR A 6 -18.34 -7.10 -6.83
N LYS A 7 -18.92 -5.90 -6.70
CA LYS A 7 -18.17 -4.65 -6.72
C LYS A 7 -17.23 -4.61 -5.50
N GLY A 8 -15.92 -4.47 -5.71
CA GLY A 8 -14.93 -4.39 -4.62
C GLY A 8 -14.03 -5.61 -4.42
N VAL A 9 -14.13 -6.67 -5.23
CA VAL A 9 -13.20 -7.83 -5.20
C VAL A 9 -11.77 -7.46 -5.60
N ASP A 10 -11.60 -6.42 -6.42
CA ASP A 10 -10.31 -5.93 -6.90
C ASP A 10 -9.83 -4.67 -6.15
N ASP A 11 -10.52 -4.33 -5.05
CA ASP A 11 -10.11 -3.20 -4.22
C ASP A 11 -8.96 -3.64 -3.31
N ASP A 12 -7.94 -2.79 -3.18
CA ASP A 12 -6.77 -3.08 -2.35
C ASP A 12 -7.22 -3.35 -0.90
N ILE A 13 -6.63 -4.35 -0.24
CA ILE A 13 -6.99 -4.69 1.14
C ILE A 13 -6.61 -3.51 2.06
N GLU A 14 -7.60 -2.76 2.55
CA GLU A 14 -7.40 -1.67 3.51
C GLU A 14 -7.61 -2.15 4.95
N PHE A 15 -6.58 -2.00 5.78
CA PHE A 15 -6.64 -2.27 7.21
C PHE A 15 -6.85 -0.96 7.98
N LYS A 16 -8.08 -0.68 8.44
CA LYS A 16 -8.40 0.51 9.26
C LYS A 16 -7.80 1.82 8.73
N GLY A 17 -7.90 2.07 7.41
CA GLY A 17 -7.36 3.27 6.75
C GLY A 17 -5.89 3.17 6.32
N PHE A 18 -5.24 2.02 6.51
CA PHE A 18 -3.90 1.73 6.03
C PHE A 18 -3.97 0.73 4.87
N LYS A 19 -3.52 1.13 3.67
CA LYS A 19 -3.49 0.20 2.54
C LYS A 19 -2.53 -0.95 2.84
N GLY A 20 -2.92 -2.19 2.51
CA GLY A 20 -2.15 -3.40 2.78
C GLY A 20 -0.72 -3.33 2.27
N ARG A 21 -0.49 -2.65 1.14
CA ARG A 21 0.86 -2.37 0.61
C ARG A 21 1.80 -1.67 1.60
N TYR A 22 1.31 -0.65 2.32
CA TYR A 22 2.13 0.08 3.29
C TYR A 22 2.39 -0.73 4.56
N PHE A 23 1.48 -1.65 4.91
CA PHE A 23 1.67 -2.56 6.04
C PHE A 23 2.88 -3.47 5.81
N TYR A 24 3.02 -4.04 4.61
CA TYR A 24 4.20 -4.85 4.27
C TYR A 24 5.50 -4.04 4.33
N GLN A 25 5.47 -2.78 3.91
CA GLN A 25 6.65 -1.88 4.01
C GLN A 25 7.02 -1.59 5.47
N LEU A 26 6.03 -1.38 6.33
CA LEU A 26 6.25 -1.19 7.77
C LEU A 26 6.86 -2.44 8.41
N ALA A 27 6.30 -3.62 8.12
CA ALA A 27 6.81 -4.89 8.62
C ALA A 27 8.26 -5.14 8.16
N GLY A 28 8.56 -4.86 6.89
CA GLY A 28 9.92 -4.93 6.35
C GLY A 28 10.89 -3.96 7.02
N ALA A 29 10.45 -2.73 7.31
CA ALA A 29 11.28 -1.75 8.02
C ALA A 29 11.64 -2.21 9.44
N VAL A 30 10.68 -2.76 10.18
CA VAL A 30 10.91 -3.34 11.52
C VAL A 30 11.89 -4.52 11.44
N LEU A 31 11.69 -5.43 10.48
CA LEU A 31 12.56 -6.58 10.30
C LEU A 31 14.00 -6.18 9.90
N GLY A 32 14.13 -5.21 8.99
CA GLY A 32 15.44 -4.68 8.57
C GLY A 32 16.16 -3.96 9.70
N LEU A 33 15.44 -3.19 10.52
CA LEU A 33 16.01 -2.54 11.69
C LEU A 33 16.48 -3.56 12.74
N LEU A 34 15.74 -4.64 12.93
CA LEU A 34 16.13 -5.75 13.81
C LEU A 34 17.40 -6.45 13.31
N MET A 35 17.50 -6.71 12.00
CA MET A 35 18.74 -7.22 11.38
C MET A 35 19.93 -6.26 11.58
N LEU A 36 19.72 -4.97 11.39
CA LEU A 36 20.74 -3.94 11.60
C LEU A 36 21.23 -3.89 13.05
N ILE A 37 20.30 -3.95 14.00
CA ILE A 37 20.58 -4.01 15.45
C ILE A 37 21.48 -5.18 15.79
N PHE A 38 21.20 -6.39 15.26
CA PHE A 38 22.06 -7.55 15.48
C PHE A 38 23.49 -7.33 14.97
N LEU A 39 23.63 -6.71 13.79
CA LEU A 39 24.93 -6.46 13.18
C LEU A 39 25.75 -5.41 13.94
N LEU A 40 25.10 -4.31 14.35
CA LEU A 40 25.77 -3.26 15.14
C LEU A 40 26.10 -3.75 16.57
N TYR A 41 25.24 -4.56 17.18
CA TYR A 41 25.54 -5.16 18.47
C TYR A 41 26.78 -6.08 18.40
N ALA A 42 26.93 -6.85 17.31
CA ALA A 42 28.11 -7.70 17.10
C ALA A 42 29.42 -6.90 17.00
N THR A 43 29.37 -5.63 16.56
CA THR A 43 30.54 -4.73 16.52
C THR A 43 30.90 -4.10 17.89
N GLY A 44 30.16 -4.41 18.95
CA GLY A 44 30.45 -3.92 20.30
C GLY A 44 29.94 -2.50 20.59
N VAL A 45 29.00 -1.99 19.80
CA VAL A 45 28.35 -0.69 20.05
C VAL A 45 27.61 -0.75 21.39
N SER A 46 27.67 0.34 22.17
CA SER A 46 26.99 0.39 23.47
C SER A 46 25.47 0.27 23.31
N SER A 47 24.85 -0.55 24.16
CA SER A 47 23.42 -0.88 24.07
C SER A 47 22.51 0.35 24.16
N ILE A 48 22.93 1.39 24.89
CA ILE A 48 22.17 2.64 25.03
C ILE A 48 22.14 3.42 23.72
N LEU A 49 23.30 3.58 23.04
CA LEU A 49 23.34 4.22 21.73
C LEU A 49 22.53 3.45 20.70
N LEU A 50 22.60 2.13 20.74
CA LEU A 50 21.85 1.25 19.85
C LEU A 50 20.33 1.42 20.01
N LEU A 51 19.85 1.50 21.25
CA LEU A 51 18.43 1.69 21.57
C LEU A 51 17.92 3.05 21.07
N VAL A 52 18.69 4.11 21.33
CA VAL A 52 18.34 5.47 20.88
C VAL A 52 18.30 5.54 19.36
N PHE A 53 19.32 5.00 18.69
CA PHE A 53 19.37 4.94 17.23
C PHE A 53 18.20 4.16 16.64
N ALA A 54 17.89 2.98 17.21
CA ALA A 54 16.76 2.16 16.77
C ALA A 54 15.42 2.89 16.92
N GLY A 55 15.20 3.57 18.05
CA GLY A 55 13.98 4.35 18.28
C GLY A 55 13.79 5.47 17.26
N ILE A 56 14.86 6.23 16.97
CA ILE A 56 14.84 7.31 15.98
C ILE A 56 14.60 6.75 14.58
N ALA A 57 15.29 5.68 14.19
CA ALA A 57 15.15 5.06 12.88
C ALA A 57 13.72 4.55 12.65
N LEU A 58 13.10 3.92 13.66
CA LEU A 58 11.73 3.44 13.57
C LEU A 58 10.72 4.60 13.44
N LEU A 59 10.88 5.67 14.21
CA LEU A 59 10.03 6.87 14.13
C LEU A 59 10.13 7.53 12.75
N CYS A 60 11.35 7.68 12.21
CA CYS A 60 11.56 8.20 10.86
C CYS A 60 10.92 7.32 9.79
N ALA A 61 11.10 6.00 9.87
CA ALA A 61 10.50 5.05 8.92
C ALA A 61 8.96 5.13 8.96
N TYR A 62 8.36 5.17 10.15
CA TYR A 62 6.92 5.32 10.33
C TYR A 62 6.41 6.65 9.76
N ALA A 63 7.07 7.77 10.08
CA ALA A 63 6.70 9.08 9.57
C ALA A 63 6.79 9.14 8.02
N TYR A 64 7.82 8.54 7.43
CA TYR A 64 7.99 8.47 5.99
C TYR A 64 6.86 7.68 5.31
N ILE A 65 6.51 6.50 5.85
CA ILE A 65 5.41 5.68 5.33
C ILE A 65 4.08 6.42 5.46
N LYS A 66 3.83 7.09 6.59
CA LYS A 66 2.61 7.86 6.80
C LYS A 66 2.49 9.04 5.83
N PHE A 67 3.60 9.74 5.59
CA PHE A 67 3.64 10.83 4.62
C PHE A 67 3.40 10.35 3.18
N GLN A 68 4.00 9.22 2.81
CA GLN A 68 3.74 8.56 1.52
C GLN A 68 2.28 8.15 1.39
N MET A 69 1.65 7.68 2.46
CA MET A 69 0.23 7.33 2.46
C MET A 69 -0.67 8.56 2.28
N ASP A 70 -0.43 9.64 3.04
CA ASP A 70 -1.21 10.88 2.95
C ASP A 70 -1.12 11.51 1.56
N ARG A 71 0.06 11.46 0.92
CA ARG A 71 0.25 11.94 -0.46
C ARG A 71 -0.49 11.10 -1.50
N ASN A 72 -0.59 9.79 -1.28
CA ASN A 72 -1.10 8.85 -2.28
C ASN A 72 -2.56 8.45 -2.06
N GLY A 73 -3.19 8.97 -1.00
CA GLY A 73 -4.58 8.67 -0.63
C GLY A 73 -5.63 9.11 -1.65
N LYS A 74 -5.36 10.13 -2.50
CA LYS A 74 -6.36 10.65 -3.44
C LYS A 74 -6.49 9.87 -4.76
N TYR A 75 -5.45 9.20 -5.23
CA TYR A 75 -5.49 8.50 -6.54
C TYR A 75 -4.84 7.12 -6.53
N GLY A 76 -4.11 6.73 -5.48
CA GLY A 76 -3.27 5.55 -5.52
C GLY A 76 -2.13 5.71 -6.53
N HIS A 77 -0.99 5.06 -6.27
CA HIS A 77 0.14 5.08 -7.21
C HIS A 77 -0.20 4.56 -8.62
N ILE A 78 -1.23 3.72 -8.70
CA ILE A 78 -1.61 2.98 -9.90
C ILE A 78 -2.36 3.88 -10.90
N HIS A 79 -3.17 4.84 -10.42
CA HIS A 79 -3.86 5.78 -11.31
C HIS A 79 -2.98 6.99 -11.70
N SER A 80 -1.90 7.25 -10.97
CA SER A 80 -0.93 8.29 -11.37
C SER A 80 -0.17 7.94 -12.64
N GLN A 81 -0.11 6.65 -13.00
CA GLN A 81 0.65 6.16 -14.16
C GLN A 81 -0.26 5.87 -15.36
N HIS A 82 -1.59 5.90 -15.18
CA HIS A 82 -2.53 5.69 -16.27
C HIS A 82 -3.02 7.02 -16.82
N ASP A 83 -2.61 7.32 -18.06
CA ASP A 83 -3.33 8.29 -18.88
C ASP A 83 -4.72 7.69 -19.19
N ALA A 84 -5.76 8.34 -18.68
CA ALA A 84 -7.12 7.93 -19.00
C ALA A 84 -7.33 8.02 -20.52
N PRO A 85 -7.88 6.98 -21.16
CA PRO A 85 -8.12 7.00 -22.59
C PRO A 85 -9.10 8.14 -22.92
N THR A 86 -8.70 9.00 -23.85
CA THR A 86 -9.32 10.32 -24.06
C THR A 86 -10.81 10.23 -24.41
N ASN A 87 -11.28 9.11 -25.00
CA ASN A 87 -12.58 9.07 -25.71
C ASN A 87 -13.44 7.80 -25.48
N ILE A 88 -13.50 7.18 -24.30
CA ILE A 88 -14.51 6.13 -24.06
C ILE A 88 -15.86 6.76 -23.68
N ILE A 89 -16.61 7.25 -24.68
CA ILE A 89 -17.99 7.72 -24.50
C ILE A 89 -18.92 6.50 -24.48
N ILE A 90 -19.24 6.01 -23.29
CA ILE A 90 -20.32 5.05 -23.13
C ILE A 90 -21.59 5.82 -22.78
N ASN A 91 -22.41 6.11 -23.80
CA ASN A 91 -23.67 6.84 -23.62
C ASN A 91 -24.82 5.96 -23.10
N ALA A 92 -24.48 4.82 -22.49
CA ALA A 92 -25.43 3.84 -21.98
C ALA A 92 -24.96 3.34 -20.61
N PRO A 93 -25.87 3.13 -19.65
CA PRO A 93 -25.48 2.56 -18.38
C PRO A 93 -24.93 1.13 -18.58
N PHE A 94 -23.86 0.79 -17.83
CA PHE A 94 -23.08 -0.45 -17.99
C PHE A 94 -23.92 -1.74 -18.09
N TYR A 95 -25.01 -1.84 -17.32
CA TYR A 95 -25.90 -3.02 -17.34
C TYR A 95 -26.57 -3.28 -18.71
N LYS A 96 -26.63 -2.27 -19.58
CA LYS A 96 -27.19 -2.37 -20.94
C LYS A 96 -26.16 -2.84 -21.98
N LEU A 97 -24.87 -2.76 -21.66
CA LEU A 97 -23.77 -3.21 -22.51
C LEU A 97 -23.49 -4.71 -22.38
N ILE A 98 -23.89 -5.30 -21.24
CA ILE A 98 -23.76 -6.74 -21.04
C ILE A 98 -24.85 -7.42 -21.87
N PRO A 99 -24.51 -8.20 -22.91
CA PRO A 99 -25.51 -8.93 -23.65
C PRO A 99 -26.21 -9.91 -22.70
N LYS A 100 -27.53 -9.73 -22.54
CA LYS A 100 -28.36 -10.68 -21.79
C LYS A 100 -28.28 -12.00 -22.53
N GLY A 101 -27.59 -12.98 -21.94
CA GLY A 101 -27.42 -14.31 -22.53
C GLY A 101 -28.77 -14.85 -22.99
N ARG A 102 -28.88 -15.16 -24.28
CA ARG A 102 -30.01 -15.91 -24.81
C ARG A 102 -29.97 -17.29 -24.16
N LYS A 103 -31.10 -17.66 -23.53
CA LYS A 103 -31.36 -19.04 -23.14
C LYS A 103 -31.33 -19.93 -24.38
#